data_AF-A0A095VBZ6-F1
#
_entry.id   AF-A0A095VBZ6-F1
#
_cell.length_a   1.000
_cell.length_b   1.000
_cell.length_c   1.000
_cell.angle_alpha   90.00
_cell.angle_beta   90.00
_cell.angle_gamma   90.00
#
_symmetry.space_group_name_H-M   'P 1'
#
loop_
_entity.id
_entity.type
_entity.pdbx_description
1 polymer ?
#
loop_
_entity_poly.entity_id
_entity_poly.type
_entity_poly.pdbx_seq_one_letter_code
_entity_poly.pdbx_strand_id
1 'polypeptide(L)'
;MAGRKGIWVRSPDRPVKPEAAEKRRIDAACEDFIDTFLKPRFLPEIRPTQWNYVVDIAGRWSGGRYRFVQRYRSGMQHNKGEEFDAPFARLDRMGPDRFDLHWYRHTGQWWKRHEGLTLSEALRALKEDGLLNPP
;
A
#
# COMPACT_ATOMS: atom_id res chain seq x y z
N MET A 1 28.26 35.21 -15.67
CA MET A 1 27.08 34.37 -15.37
C MET A 1 27.53 32.93 -15.25
N ALA A 2 27.76 32.43 -14.04
CA ALA A 2 28.24 31.06 -13.82
C ALA A 2 27.08 30.06 -13.94
N GLY A 3 27.22 29.08 -14.84
CA GLY A 3 26.23 28.01 -15.04
C GLY A 3 26.12 27.11 -13.81
N ARG A 4 24.88 26.90 -13.34
CA ARG A 4 24.58 25.94 -12.28
C ARG A 4 24.87 24.53 -12.80
N LYS A 5 25.95 23.92 -12.31
CA LYS A 5 26.22 22.50 -12.50
C LYS A 5 25.14 21.70 -11.75
N GLY A 6 24.27 21.03 -12.49
CA GLY A 6 23.28 20.11 -11.91
C GLY A 6 24.00 18.96 -11.20
N ILE A 7 23.75 18.80 -9.91
CA ILE A 7 24.18 17.63 -9.16
C ILE A 7 23.27 16.48 -9.60
N TRP A 8 23.85 15.45 -10.24
CA TRP A 8 23.16 14.20 -10.50
C TRP A 8 22.97 13.47 -9.16
N VAL A 9 21.83 13.67 -8.53
CA VAL A 9 21.42 12.87 -7.38
C VAL A 9 21.06 11.48 -7.92
N ARG A 10 21.75 10.43 -7.44
CA ARG A 10 21.41 9.04 -7.74
C ARG A 10 19.93 8.86 -7.42
N SER A 11 19.15 8.43 -8.42
CA SER A 11 17.75 8.07 -8.17
C SER A 11 17.73 7.02 -7.07
N PRO A 12 16.81 7.08 -6.08
CA PRO A 12 16.65 5.97 -5.16
C PRO A 12 16.45 4.69 -5.98
N ASP A 13 17.06 3.59 -5.53
CA ASP A 13 16.96 2.31 -6.21
C ASP A 13 15.49 2.03 -6.57
N ARG A 14 15.23 1.67 -7.83
CA ARG A 14 13.85 1.44 -8.28
C ARG A 14 13.37 0.08 -7.78
N PRO A 15 12.09 -0.07 -7.40
CA PRO A 15 11.53 -1.38 -7.09
C PRO A 15 11.73 -2.35 -8.26
N VAL A 16 12.18 -3.54 -7.93
CA VAL A 16 12.49 -4.62 -8.86
C VAL A 16 11.25 -5.49 -9.03
N LYS A 17 10.92 -5.84 -10.26
CA LYS A 17 9.85 -6.80 -10.52
C LYS A 17 10.29 -8.18 -10.01
N PRO A 18 9.56 -8.82 -9.08
CA PRO A 18 9.91 -10.15 -8.62
C PRO A 18 9.68 -11.19 -9.72
N GLU A 19 10.38 -12.31 -9.59
CA GLU A 19 10.08 -13.50 -10.38
C GLU A 19 8.69 -14.05 -10.04
N ALA A 20 8.11 -14.87 -10.92
CA ALA A 20 6.75 -15.36 -10.76
C ALA A 20 6.53 -16.13 -9.45
N ALA A 21 7.50 -16.94 -9.03
CA ALA A 21 7.41 -17.71 -7.78
C ALA A 21 7.50 -16.80 -6.54
N GLU A 22 8.45 -15.85 -6.52
CA GLU A 22 8.60 -14.86 -5.45
C GLU A 22 7.33 -13.99 -5.36
N LYS A 23 6.81 -13.52 -6.50
CA LYS A 23 5.56 -12.76 -6.56
C LYS A 23 4.41 -13.51 -5.89
N ARG A 24 4.22 -14.79 -6.22
CA ARG A 24 3.15 -15.63 -5.63
C ARG A 24 3.30 -15.78 -4.12
N ARG A 25 4.52 -15.88 -3.61
CA ARG A 25 4.78 -15.95 -2.16
C ARG A 25 4.44 -14.63 -1.46
N ILE A 26 4.86 -13.51 -2.04
CA ILE A 26 4.54 -12.18 -1.51
C ILE A 26 3.04 -11.94 -1.55
N ASP A 27 2.37 -12.29 -2.66
CA ASP A 27 0.92 -12.23 -2.79
C ASP A 27 0.22 -13.01 -1.68
N ALA A 28 0.55 -14.30 -1.54
CA ALA A 28 -0.09 -15.15 -0.55
C ALA A 28 0.09 -14.62 0.89
N ALA A 29 1.29 -14.12 1.23
CA ALA A 29 1.56 -13.55 2.54
C ALA A 29 0.79 -12.23 2.79
N CYS A 30 0.67 -11.38 1.77
CA CYS A 30 -0.09 -10.14 1.90
C CYS A 30 -1.61 -10.39 1.93
N GLU A 31 -2.14 -11.32 1.15
CA GLU A 31 -3.56 -11.69 1.19
C GLU A 31 -3.92 -12.34 2.54
N ASP A 32 -3.07 -13.23 3.06
CA ASP A 32 -3.25 -13.79 4.41
C ASP A 32 -3.24 -12.68 5.48
N PHE A 33 -2.32 -11.72 5.39
CA PHE A 33 -2.31 -10.56 6.28
C PHE A 33 -3.58 -9.69 6.15
N ILE A 34 -4.10 -9.52 4.94
CA ILE A 34 -5.35 -8.80 4.70
C ILE A 34 -6.51 -9.52 5.39
N ASP A 35 -6.64 -10.82 5.18
CA ASP A 35 -7.78 -11.60 5.65
C ASP A 35 -7.73 -11.88 7.16
N THR A 36 -6.53 -12.06 7.73
CA THR A 36 -6.36 -12.41 9.15
C THR A 36 -6.21 -11.20 10.06
N PHE A 37 -5.75 -10.06 9.55
CA PHE A 37 -5.53 -8.84 10.36
C PHE A 37 -6.30 -7.63 9.84
N LEU A 38 -6.11 -7.22 8.58
CA LEU A 38 -6.65 -5.93 8.13
C LEU A 38 -8.18 -5.91 8.09
N LYS A 39 -8.81 -6.89 7.44
CA LYS A 39 -10.28 -6.97 7.37
C LYS A 39 -10.90 -7.13 8.75
N PRO A 40 -10.52 -8.11 9.60
CA PRO A 40 -11.11 -8.24 10.93
C PRO A 40 -10.95 -6.98 11.81
N ARG A 41 -9.83 -6.26 11.67
CA ARG A 41 -9.52 -5.12 12.55
C ARG A 41 -10.07 -3.78 12.06
N PHE A 42 -10.15 -3.57 10.74
CA PHE A 42 -10.47 -2.27 10.13
C PHE A 42 -11.72 -2.30 9.23
N LEU A 43 -12.23 -3.48 8.88
CA LEU A 43 -13.50 -3.67 8.16
C LEU A 43 -14.27 -4.88 8.73
N PRO A 44 -14.61 -4.90 10.04
CA PRO A 44 -15.37 -6.01 10.62
C PRO A 44 -16.80 -6.10 10.07
N GLU A 45 -17.34 -4.99 9.60
CA GLU A 45 -18.69 -4.87 9.05
C GLU A 45 -18.70 -3.77 7.98
N ILE A 46 -19.43 -4.01 6.88
CA ILE A 46 -19.71 -2.98 5.89
C ILE A 46 -20.92 -2.17 6.34
N ARG A 47 -20.71 -0.87 6.60
CA ARG A 47 -21.77 0.05 7.04
C ARG A 47 -22.04 1.10 5.98
N PRO A 48 -23.12 0.96 5.20
CA PRO A 48 -23.52 2.00 4.26
C PRO A 48 -23.74 3.33 4.99
N THR A 49 -23.25 4.41 4.40
CA THR A 49 -23.48 5.78 4.90
C THR A 49 -24.04 6.65 3.77
N GLN A 50 -24.43 7.89 4.08
CA GLN A 50 -24.75 8.90 3.06
C GLN A 50 -23.50 9.44 2.33
N TRP A 51 -22.30 9.11 2.82
CA TRP A 51 -21.00 9.48 2.25
C TRP A 51 -20.32 8.25 1.66
N ASN A 52 -19.04 8.36 1.31
CA ASN A 52 -18.25 7.21 0.92
C ASN A 52 -18.02 6.28 2.13
N TYR A 53 -18.18 4.97 1.93
CA TYR A 53 -17.92 3.96 2.95
C TYR A 53 -17.09 2.82 2.37
N VAL A 54 -16.24 2.22 3.21
CA VAL A 54 -15.37 1.12 2.80
C VAL A 54 -16.19 -0.15 2.61
N VAL A 55 -15.96 -0.85 1.50
CA VAL A 55 -16.60 -2.13 1.17
C VAL A 55 -15.61 -3.28 1.02
N ASP A 56 -14.31 -2.99 0.87
CA ASP A 56 -13.27 -4.01 0.82
C ASP A 56 -11.90 -3.44 1.21
N ILE A 57 -10.99 -4.32 1.63
CA ILE A 57 -9.55 -4.05 1.76
C ILE A 57 -8.83 -5.11 0.94
N ALA A 58 -7.98 -4.71 0.00
CA ALA A 58 -7.39 -5.63 -0.96
C ALA A 58 -5.94 -5.27 -1.34
N GLY A 59 -5.26 -6.25 -1.94
CA GLY A 59 -3.95 -6.12 -2.55
C GLY A 59 -3.98 -5.73 -4.03
N ARG A 60 -3.03 -4.91 -4.47
CA ARG A 60 -2.81 -4.59 -5.89
C ARG A 60 -1.32 -4.57 -6.24
N TRP A 61 -0.91 -5.41 -7.19
CA TRP A 61 0.45 -5.40 -7.74
C TRP A 61 0.61 -4.45 -8.93
N SER A 62 1.71 -3.70 -8.95
CA SER A 62 2.17 -3.01 -10.15
C SER A 62 3.67 -2.70 -10.09
N GLY A 63 4.43 -3.15 -11.09
CA GLY A 63 5.81 -2.73 -11.34
C GLY A 63 6.76 -2.82 -10.13
N GLY A 64 6.82 -3.98 -9.46
CA GLY A 64 7.68 -4.17 -8.29
C GLY A 64 7.05 -3.74 -6.95
N ARG A 65 5.79 -3.31 -6.96
CA ARG A 65 5.11 -2.73 -5.80
C ARG A 65 3.82 -3.47 -5.50
N TYR A 66 3.61 -3.77 -4.23
CA TYR A 66 2.33 -4.23 -3.69
C TYR A 66 1.68 -3.07 -2.94
N ARG A 67 0.47 -2.66 -3.33
CA ARG A 67 -0.30 -1.64 -2.63
C ARG A 67 -1.44 -2.29 -1.86
N PHE A 68 -1.60 -1.87 -0.61
CA PHE A 68 -2.81 -2.12 0.15
C PHE A 68 -3.79 -0.98 -0.13
N VAL A 69 -5.01 -1.34 -0.52
CA VAL A 69 -6.05 -0.38 -0.91
C VAL A 69 -7.33 -0.64 -0.14
N GLN A 70 -8.03 0.43 0.22
CA GLN A 70 -9.43 0.36 0.59
C GLN A 70 -10.27 0.59 -0.67
N ARG A 71 -11.28 -0.24 -0.88
CA ARG A 71 -12.34 0.07 -1.85
C ARG A 71 -13.45 0.81 -1.15
N TYR A 72 -13.78 1.97 -1.67
CA TYR A 72 -14.91 2.78 -1.22
C TYR A 72 -16.08 2.61 -2.17
N ARG A 73 -17.29 2.71 -1.63
CA ARG A 73 -18.53 2.88 -2.38
C ARG A 73 -19.18 4.19 -1.96
N SER A 74 -19.67 4.96 -2.93
CA SER A 74 -20.37 6.20 -2.65
C SER A 74 -21.80 5.96 -2.14
N GLY A 75 -22.14 6.59 -1.03
CA GLY A 75 -23.49 6.76 -0.53
C GLY A 75 -24.17 8.06 -0.98
N MET A 76 -23.44 8.95 -1.63
CA MET A 76 -23.94 10.28 -2.00
C MET A 76 -24.96 10.18 -3.13
N GLN A 77 -26.01 11.00 -3.09
CA GLN A 77 -27.15 10.89 -4.01
C GLN A 77 -26.76 10.95 -5.50
N HIS A 78 -25.81 11.81 -5.86
CA HIS A 78 -25.45 12.09 -7.25
C HIS A 78 -24.59 10.99 -7.91
N ASN A 79 -23.96 10.10 -7.12
CA ASN A 79 -23.10 9.03 -7.62
C ASN A 79 -23.22 7.75 -6.78
N LYS A 80 -24.41 7.51 -6.23
CA LYS A 80 -24.69 6.41 -5.32
C LYS A 80 -24.33 5.06 -5.96
N GLY A 81 -23.52 4.29 -5.26
CA GLY A 81 -23.09 2.96 -5.71
C GLY A 81 -21.80 2.94 -6.54
N GLU A 82 -21.28 4.09 -6.99
CA GLU A 82 -19.97 4.13 -7.63
C GLU A 82 -18.86 3.68 -6.67
N GLU A 83 -17.88 2.94 -7.19
CA GLU A 83 -16.77 2.39 -6.40
C GLU A 83 -15.42 2.92 -6.88
N PHE A 84 -14.50 3.14 -5.94
CA PHE A 84 -13.14 3.57 -6.23
C PHE A 84 -12.14 3.03 -5.19
N ASP A 85 -10.89 2.82 -5.61
CA ASP A 85 -9.83 2.33 -4.73
C ASP A 85 -8.98 3.51 -4.20
N ALA A 86 -8.70 3.51 -2.90
CA ALA A 86 -7.81 4.46 -2.22
C ALA A 86 -6.65 3.71 -1.54
N PRO A 87 -5.40 3.90 -1.98
CA PRO A 87 -4.25 3.26 -1.34
C PRO A 87 -3.93 3.90 0.00
N PHE A 88 -3.43 3.12 0.96
CA PHE A 88 -2.96 3.64 2.27
C PHE A 88 -1.52 3.22 2.59
N ALA A 89 -1.11 2.01 2.19
CA ALA A 89 0.25 1.52 2.37
C ALA A 89 0.77 0.82 1.12
N ARG A 90 2.10 0.77 1.00
CA ARG A 90 2.78 0.13 -0.13
C ARG A 90 4.08 -0.52 0.30
N LEU A 91 4.31 -1.71 -0.22
CA LEU A 91 5.53 -2.48 -0.11
C LEU A 91 6.26 -2.45 -1.46
N ASP A 92 7.45 -1.87 -1.47
CA ASP A 92 8.32 -1.78 -2.63
C ASP A 92 9.37 -2.89 -2.53
N ARG A 93 9.42 -3.79 -3.52
CA ARG A 93 10.38 -4.88 -3.57
C ARG A 93 11.74 -4.37 -4.08
N MET A 94 12.74 -4.27 -3.22
CA MET A 94 14.03 -3.62 -3.51
C MET A 94 15.16 -4.61 -3.83
N GLY A 95 15.17 -5.77 -3.19
CA GLY A 95 16.17 -6.84 -3.35
C GLY A 95 15.61 -8.17 -2.81
N PRO A 96 16.23 -9.34 -3.10
CA PRO A 96 15.75 -10.62 -2.56
C PRO A 96 15.46 -10.52 -1.08
N ASP A 97 14.21 -10.79 -0.70
CA ASP A 97 13.68 -10.60 0.66
C ASP A 97 14.04 -9.24 1.31
N ARG A 98 13.97 -8.16 0.52
CA ARG A 98 14.28 -6.79 0.94
C ARG A 98 13.23 -5.82 0.41
N PHE A 99 12.58 -5.12 1.33
CA PHE A 99 11.40 -4.31 1.07
C PHE A 99 11.46 -2.95 1.78
N ASP A 100 10.95 -1.93 1.09
CA ASP A 100 10.72 -0.61 1.67
C ASP A 100 9.21 -0.41 1.85
N LEU A 101 8.80 0.10 3.00
CA LEU A 101 7.40 0.42 3.29
C LEU A 101 7.16 1.91 3.12
N HIS A 102 6.04 2.24 2.48
CA HIS A 102 5.60 3.61 2.26
C HIS A 102 4.17 3.78 2.75
N TRP A 103 3.91 4.90 3.40
CA TRP A 103 2.56 5.34 3.73
C TRP A 103 2.06 6.36 2.69
N TYR A 104 0.78 6.29 2.36
CA TYR A 104 0.13 7.23 1.45
C TYR A 104 -0.51 8.35 2.24
N ARG A 105 0.02 9.55 2.07
CA ARG A 105 -0.58 10.76 2.65
C ARG A 105 -1.78 11.16 1.81
N HIS A 106 -2.86 11.58 2.46
CA HIS A 106 -4.09 12.08 1.80
C HIS A 106 -3.82 13.23 0.80
N THR A 107 -2.65 13.88 0.85
CA THR A 107 -2.20 14.86 -0.15
C THR A 107 -1.66 14.24 -1.45
N GLY A 108 -1.82 12.93 -1.64
CA GLY A 108 -1.41 12.23 -2.86
C GLY A 108 0.04 11.77 -2.90
N GLN A 109 0.78 11.94 -1.80
CA GLN A 109 2.22 11.68 -1.75
C GLN A 109 2.55 10.38 -1.02
N TRP A 110 3.54 9.65 -1.54
CA TRP A 110 4.11 8.48 -0.89
C TRP A 110 5.33 8.88 -0.08
N TRP A 111 5.36 8.48 1.18
CA TRP A 111 6.45 8.77 2.09
C TRP A 111 7.05 7.46 2.57
N LYS A 112 8.38 7.31 2.45
CA LYS A 112 9.06 6.12 2.94
C LYS A 112 9.03 6.14 4.46
N ARG A 113 8.62 5.03 5.06
CA ARG A 113 8.48 4.86 6.50
C ARG A 113 9.52 3.91 7.08
N HIS A 114 9.73 2.78 6.41
CA HIS A 114 10.74 1.78 6.76
C HIS A 114 11.50 1.37 5.50
N GLU A 115 12.76 0.95 5.66
CA GLU A 115 13.60 0.53 4.55
C GLU A 115 14.37 -0.76 4.84
N GLY A 116 14.61 -1.54 3.79
CA GLY A 116 15.47 -2.72 3.87
C GLY A 116 14.94 -3.86 4.73
N LEU A 117 13.63 -3.95 4.94
CA LEU A 117 13.01 -5.00 5.75
C LEU A 117 12.89 -6.32 4.98
N THR A 118 12.96 -7.45 5.68
CA THR A 118 12.43 -8.73 5.14
C THR A 118 10.92 -8.67 4.98
N LEU A 119 10.32 -9.60 4.23
CA LEU A 119 8.86 -9.66 4.08
C LEU A 119 8.16 -9.78 5.44
N SER A 120 8.67 -10.66 6.30
CA SER A 120 8.11 -10.88 7.65
C SER A 120 8.21 -9.64 8.53
N GLU A 121 9.35 -8.93 8.49
CA GLU A 121 9.51 -7.67 9.22
C GLU A 121 8.60 -6.58 8.68
N ALA A 122 8.40 -6.53 7.36
CA ALA A 122 7.51 -5.57 6.72
C ALA A 122 6.04 -5.80 7.13
N LEU A 123 5.58 -7.06 7.15
CA LEU A 123 4.23 -7.40 7.62
C LEU A 123 4.04 -7.09 9.12
N ARG A 124 5.07 -7.31 9.94
CA ARG A 124 5.06 -6.88 11.34
C ARG A 124 4.96 -5.36 11.47
N ALA A 125 5.77 -4.61 10.72
CA ALA A 125 5.72 -3.15 10.73
C ALA A 125 4.37 -2.59 10.27
N LEU A 126 3.73 -3.19 9.26
CA LEU A 126 2.35 -2.86 8.83
C LEU A 126 1.31 -3.07 9.94
N LYS A 127 1.57 -4.01 10.86
CA LYS A 127 0.70 -4.30 12.00
C LYS A 127 0.87 -3.29 13.14
N GLU A 128 2.10 -2.85 13.38
CA GLU A 128 2.50 -2.08 14.56
C GLU A 128 2.54 -0.56 14.32
N ASP A 129 2.77 -0.12 13.08
CA ASP A 129 2.85 1.30 12.72
C ASP A 129 1.50 1.81 12.21
N GLY A 130 0.78 2.51 13.09
CA GLY A 130 -0.55 3.07 12.81
C GLY A 130 -0.64 3.94 11.56
N LEU A 131 0.47 4.55 11.09
CA LEU A 131 0.48 5.34 9.86
C LEU A 131 0.39 4.49 8.59
N LEU A 132 0.68 3.19 8.69
CA LEU A 132 0.59 2.21 7.61
C LEU A 132 -0.73 1.44 7.61
N ASN A 133 -1.62 1.72 8.56
CA ASN A 133 -2.95 1.15 8.59
C ASN A 133 -3.94 2.00 7.78
N PRO A 134 -5.12 1.44 7.45
CA PRO A 134 -6.19 2.25 6.90
C PRO A 134 -6.51 3.45 7.82
N PRO A 135 -6.80 4.65 7.26
CA PRO A 135 -7.10 5.85 8.02
C PRO A 135 -8.44 5.80 8.77
#